data_AF-A0A8I6RR37-F1
#
_entry.id   AF-A0A8I6RR37-F1
#
_cell.length_a   1.000
_cell.length_b   1.000
_cell.length_c   1.000
_cell.angle_alpha   90.00
_cell.angle_beta   90.00
_cell.angle_gamma   90.00
#
_symmetry.space_group_name_H-M   'P 1'
#
loop_
_entity.id
_entity.type
_entity.pdbx_description
1 polymer ?
#
loop_
_entity_poly.entity_id
_entity_poly.type
_entity_poly.pdbx_seq_one_letter_code
_entity_poly.pdbx_strand_id
1 'polypeptide(L)'
;MDDESLAAENAALKRKLQSKAEALLILSRELANCKRERDYFKEYIDKKQITKEPKEFIDFEVIDVLPHKNERRFVISPEVEELKKKLKAAHAELKELRKERECHSGVAWHQREELIQELEESKLRTRELASDLQALIDEKEELVTERDAYRCKVHRLNHEISILLKSKIPMDIDALIVENKYLKERFDQSLAEKEMTQQMLSKYKAMLDKKKMKGTVKLGANNTCGGLVVTHKQVQQLLEKDFSFWKTQNLELAMGDLRSLSLALLESLQDKTLALLHLRKTNKILADRVNALETELSKRSSVFPSQILLEGHSNSQMDKNLNNIVKEYKENMQATNKPEEEYTEEGGIVQVPDNDEALPPYLQELVRKAMEEITLNSGACD
;
A
#
# COMPACT_ATOMS: atom_id res chain seq x y z
N MET A 1 59.26 58.95 -51.83
CA MET A 1 59.11 58.04 -50.67
C MET A 1 57.82 58.46 -50.05
N ASP A 2 56.80 57.66 -50.30
CA ASP A 2 55.47 58.20 -50.50
C ASP A 2 54.71 58.12 -49.17
N ASP A 3 54.31 59.28 -48.65
CA ASP A 3 53.68 59.42 -47.33
C ASP A 3 52.44 58.52 -47.17
N GLU A 4 51.78 58.19 -48.28
CA GLU A 4 50.63 57.30 -48.32
C GLU A 4 50.98 55.82 -48.01
N SER A 5 52.18 55.37 -48.40
CA SER A 5 52.69 54.04 -48.08
C SER A 5 53.02 53.92 -46.59
N LEU A 6 53.65 54.94 -46.01
CA LEU A 6 53.95 55.02 -44.59
C LEU A 6 52.67 55.12 -43.73
N ALA A 7 51.64 55.80 -44.22
CA ALA A 7 50.34 55.87 -43.55
C ALA A 7 49.62 54.51 -43.55
N ALA A 8 49.66 53.78 -44.67
CA ALA A 8 49.09 52.43 -44.78
C ALA A 8 49.81 51.43 -43.88
N GLU A 9 51.14 51.47 -43.83
CA GLU A 9 51.95 50.62 -42.95
C GLU A 9 51.67 50.91 -41.47
N ASN A 10 51.59 52.19 -41.08
CA ASN A 10 51.20 52.59 -39.73
C ASN A 10 49.79 52.12 -39.35
N ALA A 11 48.83 52.16 -40.27
CA ALA A 11 47.48 51.64 -40.03
C ALA A 11 47.48 50.11 -39.85
N ALA A 12 48.27 49.38 -40.64
CA ALA A 12 48.42 47.93 -40.49
C ALA A 12 49.08 47.55 -39.15
N LEU A 13 50.11 48.29 -38.73
CA LEU A 13 50.76 48.11 -37.43
C LEU A 13 49.81 48.41 -36.27
N LYS A 14 48.98 49.46 -36.35
CA LYS A 14 47.95 49.76 -35.35
C LYS A 14 46.93 48.63 -35.22
N ARG A 15 46.43 48.07 -36.33
CA ARG A 15 45.50 46.92 -36.29
C ARG A 15 46.14 45.68 -35.69
N LYS A 16 47.39 45.38 -36.05
CA LYS A 16 48.15 44.25 -35.47
C LYS A 16 48.39 44.45 -33.97
N LEU A 17 48.72 45.67 -33.54
CA LEU A 17 48.89 46.00 -32.13
C LEU A 17 47.58 45.81 -31.36
N GLN A 18 46.46 46.29 -31.92
CA GLN A 18 45.13 46.13 -31.33
C GLN A 18 44.74 44.65 -31.20
N SER A 19 44.90 43.86 -32.27
CA SER A 19 44.62 42.42 -32.24
C SER A 19 45.48 41.67 -31.20
N LYS A 20 46.76 42.05 -31.06
CA LYS A 20 47.63 41.48 -30.02
C LYS A 20 47.22 41.91 -28.61
N ALA A 21 46.78 43.15 -28.41
CA ALA A 21 46.28 43.64 -27.13
C ALA A 21 44.99 42.90 -26.72
N GLU A 22 44.08 42.69 -27.67
CA GLU A 22 42.84 41.90 -27.45
C GLU A 22 43.15 40.43 -27.14
N ALA A 23 44.09 39.81 -27.87
CA ALA A 23 44.53 38.44 -27.57
C ALA A 23 45.15 38.33 -26.16
N LEU A 24 45.95 39.32 -25.75
CA LEU A 24 46.50 39.40 -24.39
C LEU A 24 45.41 39.52 -23.32
N LEU A 25 44.36 40.31 -23.59
CA LEU A 25 43.23 40.43 -22.67
C LEU A 25 42.50 39.08 -22.51
N ILE A 26 42.28 38.36 -23.61
CA ILE A 26 41.66 37.02 -23.58
C ILE A 26 42.52 36.05 -22.77
N LEU A 27 43.82 35.97 -23.06
CA LEU A 27 44.74 35.10 -22.32
C LEU A 27 44.84 35.47 -20.83
N SER A 28 44.82 36.77 -20.51
CA SER A 28 44.83 37.22 -19.11
C SER A 28 43.56 36.79 -18.36
N ARG A 29 42.40 36.83 -19.03
CA ARG A 29 41.13 36.37 -18.49
C ARG A 29 41.13 34.86 -18.30
N GLU A 30 41.60 34.11 -19.28
CA GLU A 30 41.73 32.64 -19.19
C GLU A 30 42.69 32.24 -18.06
N LEU A 31 43.83 32.92 -17.93
CA LEU A 31 44.79 32.67 -16.84
C LEU A 31 44.18 33.00 -15.47
N ALA A 32 43.37 34.06 -15.36
CA ALA A 32 42.61 34.35 -14.14
C ALA A 32 41.57 33.27 -13.83
N ASN A 33 40.91 32.72 -14.86
CA ASN A 33 39.98 31.59 -14.70
C ASN A 33 40.70 30.34 -14.21
N CYS A 34 41.81 29.96 -14.84
CA CYS A 34 42.62 28.80 -14.42
C CYS A 34 43.16 28.97 -13.00
N LYS A 35 43.54 30.19 -12.58
CA LYS A 35 43.91 30.47 -11.19
C LYS A 35 42.73 30.26 -10.24
N ARG A 36 41.54 30.76 -10.58
CA ARG A 36 40.33 30.54 -9.78
C ARG A 36 39.96 29.06 -9.67
N GLU A 37 40.05 28.31 -10.77
CA GLU A 37 39.80 26.86 -10.77
C GLU A 37 40.82 26.12 -9.90
N ARG A 38 42.11 26.43 -10.04
CA ARG A 38 43.16 25.87 -9.18
C ARG A 38 42.89 26.18 -7.71
N ASP A 39 42.53 27.42 -7.38
CA ASP A 39 42.26 27.84 -6.00
C ASP A 39 41.00 27.16 -5.45
N TYR A 40 39.96 27.00 -6.29
CA TYR A 40 38.77 26.20 -5.97
C TYR A 40 39.10 24.74 -5.70
N PHE A 41 39.91 24.09 -6.55
CA PHE A 41 40.32 22.70 -6.32
C PHE A 41 41.21 22.54 -5.09
N LYS A 42 42.08 23.51 -4.83
CA LYS A 42 42.91 23.54 -3.61
C LYS A 42 42.02 23.63 -2.37
N GLU A 43 41.06 24.55 -2.35
CA GLU A 43 40.10 24.67 -1.24
C GLU A 43 39.23 23.42 -1.09
N TYR A 44 38.82 22.80 -2.20
CA TYR A 44 38.06 21.55 -2.21
C TYR A 44 38.86 20.38 -1.60
N ILE A 45 40.15 20.27 -1.93
CA ILE A 45 41.06 19.29 -1.34
C ILE A 45 41.26 19.57 0.15
N ASP A 46 41.51 20.82 0.54
CA ASP A 46 41.70 21.22 1.94
C ASP A 46 40.44 20.91 2.77
N LYS A 47 39.24 21.22 2.26
CA LYS A 47 37.95 20.85 2.89
C LYS A 47 37.76 19.34 3.03
N LYS A 48 38.18 18.56 2.03
CA LYS A 48 38.14 17.09 2.07
C LYS A 48 39.17 16.49 3.02
N GLN A 49 40.30 17.15 3.25
CA GLN A 49 41.29 16.71 4.25
C GLN A 49 40.82 17.02 5.68
N ILE A 50 40.14 18.16 5.91
CA ILE A 50 39.62 18.54 7.24
C ILE A 50 38.41 17.69 7.66
N THR A 51 37.62 17.18 6.71
CA THR A 51 36.43 16.33 6.99
C THR A 51 36.75 14.84 7.18
N LYS A 52 38.00 14.42 6.96
CA LYS A 52 38.45 13.07 7.28
C LYS A 52 39.16 13.09 8.64
N GLU A 53 38.52 12.53 9.65
CA GLU A 53 39.27 12.01 10.81
C GLU A 53 40.37 11.05 10.32
N PRO A 54 41.51 10.93 11.04
CA PRO A 54 42.69 10.25 10.55
C PRO A 54 42.48 8.74 10.63
N LYS A 55 41.83 8.16 9.63
CA LYS A 55 41.87 6.73 9.37
C LYS A 55 42.09 6.47 7.89
N GLU A 56 43.08 5.61 7.67
CA GLU A 56 43.52 4.98 6.43
C GLU A 56 44.45 5.85 5.58
N PHE A 57 45.74 5.68 5.92
CA PHE A 57 46.89 5.87 5.04
C PHE A 57 46.61 5.11 3.74
N ILE A 58 46.19 5.82 2.70
CA ILE A 58 46.06 5.25 1.35
C ILE A 58 47.48 5.05 0.85
N ASP A 59 47.87 3.79 0.62
CA ASP A 59 49.19 3.42 0.09
C ASP A 59 49.51 4.26 -1.15
N PHE A 60 50.62 4.99 -1.06
CA PHE A 60 51.14 5.88 -2.09
C PHE A 60 51.39 5.16 -3.43
N GLU A 61 51.53 3.83 -3.40
CA GLU A 61 51.73 2.98 -4.57
C GLU A 61 50.49 2.88 -5.48
N VAL A 62 49.27 3.05 -4.94
CA VAL A 62 48.03 3.08 -5.75
C VAL A 62 47.92 4.38 -6.55
N ILE A 63 48.50 5.47 -6.05
CA ILE A 63 48.46 6.78 -6.71
C ILE A 63 49.35 6.78 -7.98
N ASP A 64 50.42 5.99 -8.03
CA ASP A 64 51.35 5.92 -9.18
C ASP A 64 50.86 4.99 -10.30
N VAL A 65 50.01 4.00 -9.98
CA VAL A 65 49.42 3.08 -10.98
C VAL A 65 48.18 3.68 -11.67
N LEU A 66 47.47 4.59 -11.00
CA LEU A 66 46.31 5.28 -11.55
C LEU A 66 46.62 6.14 -12.81
N PRO A 67 47.70 6.96 -12.88
CA PRO A 67 48.04 7.72 -14.07
C PRO A 67 48.38 6.80 -15.25
N HIS A 68 49.11 5.70 -15.06
CA HIS A 68 49.41 4.77 -16.15
C HIS A 68 48.17 4.03 -16.70
N LYS A 69 47.21 3.68 -15.83
CA LYS A 69 45.91 3.15 -16.28
C LYS A 69 45.08 4.22 -17.00
N ASN A 70 45.14 5.47 -16.55
CA ASN A 70 44.49 6.60 -17.21
C ASN A 70 45.13 6.96 -18.55
N GLU A 71 46.45 6.84 -18.70
CA GLU A 71 47.18 7.06 -19.96
C GLU A 71 46.83 6.00 -21.01
N ARG A 72 46.78 4.72 -20.63
CA ARG A 72 46.30 3.67 -21.55
C ARG A 72 44.85 3.89 -21.94
N ARG A 73 44.00 4.30 -20.99
CA ARG A 73 42.61 4.67 -21.26
C ARG A 73 42.50 5.90 -22.17
N PHE A 74 43.44 6.84 -22.06
CA PHE A 74 43.55 8.01 -22.94
C PHE A 74 43.94 7.63 -24.37
N VAL A 75 44.79 6.61 -24.58
CA VAL A 75 45.18 6.12 -25.92
C VAL A 75 44.12 5.20 -26.54
N ILE A 76 43.44 4.38 -25.74
CA ILE A 76 42.35 3.51 -26.22
C ILE A 76 41.09 4.31 -26.54
N SER A 77 40.84 5.44 -25.85
CA SER A 77 39.66 6.28 -26.11
C SER A 77 39.57 6.85 -27.54
N PRO A 78 40.63 7.42 -28.16
CA PRO A 78 40.59 7.91 -29.52
C PRO A 78 40.47 6.78 -30.54
N GLU A 79 41.04 5.59 -30.29
CA GLU A 79 40.86 4.42 -31.15
C GLU A 79 39.40 3.95 -31.13
N VAL A 80 38.78 3.89 -29.95
CA VAL A 80 37.35 3.59 -29.81
C VAL A 80 36.49 4.66 -30.48
N GLU A 81 36.85 5.95 -30.37
CA GLU A 81 36.15 7.02 -31.07
C GLU A 81 36.34 6.99 -32.60
N GLU A 82 37.51 6.57 -33.09
CA GLU A 82 37.76 6.37 -34.52
C GLU A 82 36.98 5.17 -35.06
N LEU A 83 36.94 4.06 -34.33
CA LEU A 83 36.11 2.89 -34.66
C LEU A 83 34.62 3.24 -34.64
N LYS A 84 34.16 4.03 -33.66
CA LYS A 84 32.78 4.55 -33.66
C LYS A 84 32.50 5.47 -34.85
N LYS A 85 33.45 6.30 -35.27
CA LYS A 85 33.29 7.14 -36.47
C LYS A 85 33.23 6.29 -37.75
N LYS A 86 34.09 5.28 -37.89
CA LYS A 86 34.06 4.32 -39.01
C LYS A 86 32.75 3.53 -39.04
N LEU A 87 32.28 3.08 -37.88
CA LEU A 87 30.98 2.41 -37.76
C LEU A 87 29.84 3.32 -38.19
N LYS A 88 29.82 4.58 -37.74
CA LYS A 88 28.80 5.56 -38.16
C LYS A 88 28.87 5.87 -39.66
N ALA A 89 30.06 5.95 -40.25
CA ALA A 89 30.24 6.16 -41.69
C ALA A 89 29.73 4.96 -42.50
N ALA A 90 30.08 3.74 -42.12
CA ALA A 90 29.59 2.51 -42.75
C ALA A 90 28.06 2.36 -42.59
N HIS A 91 27.50 2.74 -41.44
CA HIS A 91 26.05 2.79 -41.24
C HIS A 91 25.37 3.85 -42.13
N ALA A 92 26.02 4.98 -42.37
CA ALA A 92 25.51 6.02 -43.28
C ALA A 92 25.53 5.53 -44.73
N GLU A 93 26.61 4.87 -45.16
CA GLU A 93 26.73 4.27 -46.49
C GLU A 93 25.71 3.15 -46.71
N LEU A 94 25.54 2.23 -45.75
CA LEU A 94 24.48 1.20 -45.79
C LEU A 94 23.09 1.81 -45.82
N LYS A 95 22.86 2.94 -45.13
CA LYS A 95 21.58 3.67 -45.15
C LYS A 95 21.34 4.33 -46.51
N GLU A 96 22.38 4.82 -47.18
CA GLU A 96 22.30 5.41 -48.52
C GLU A 96 22.02 4.34 -49.58
N LEU A 97 22.71 3.20 -49.52
CA LEU A 97 22.45 2.03 -50.37
C LEU A 97 21.04 1.47 -50.16
N ARG A 98 20.53 1.46 -48.92
CA ARG A 98 19.14 1.08 -48.62
C ARG A 98 18.14 2.07 -49.23
N LYS A 99 18.40 3.38 -49.17
CA LYS A 99 17.56 4.41 -49.82
C LYS A 99 17.55 4.27 -51.35
N GLU A 100 18.69 3.99 -51.97
CA GLU A 100 18.77 3.75 -53.42
C GLU A 100 17.95 2.51 -53.83
N ARG A 101 17.96 1.47 -53.00
CA ARG A 101 17.16 0.26 -53.21
C ARG A 101 15.66 0.49 -52.97
N GLU A 102 15.28 1.32 -51.99
CA GLU A 102 13.90 1.72 -51.69
C GLU A 102 13.28 2.66 -52.73
N CYS A 103 14.09 3.42 -53.49
CA CYS A 103 13.60 4.29 -54.57
C CYS A 103 12.93 3.50 -55.71
N HIS A 104 13.21 2.19 -55.82
CA HIS A 104 12.69 1.32 -56.88
C HIS A 104 11.37 0.60 -56.52
N SER A 105 10.82 0.76 -55.31
CA SER A 105 9.51 0.18 -54.95
C SER A 105 8.59 1.18 -54.24
N GLY A 106 7.67 1.80 -54.98
CA GLY A 106 6.63 2.70 -54.43
C GLY A 106 5.75 2.08 -53.32
N VAL A 107 5.70 0.74 -53.25
CA VAL A 107 4.95 -0.02 -52.23
C VAL A 107 5.56 0.11 -50.83
N ALA A 108 6.88 0.28 -50.72
CA ALA A 108 7.56 0.42 -49.43
C ALA A 108 7.27 1.78 -48.75
N TRP A 109 6.95 2.81 -49.54
CA TRP A 109 6.65 4.14 -49.04
C TRP A 109 5.31 4.21 -48.30
N HIS A 110 4.28 3.53 -48.81
CA HIS A 110 2.97 3.49 -48.15
C HIS A 110 3.00 2.71 -46.84
N GLN A 111 3.66 1.55 -46.80
CA GLN A 111 3.82 0.77 -45.55
C GLN A 111 4.66 1.52 -44.51
N ARG A 112 5.69 2.25 -44.98
CA ARG A 112 6.50 3.10 -44.11
C ARG A 112 5.70 4.27 -43.53
N GLU A 113 4.84 4.88 -44.32
CA GLU A 113 3.97 5.98 -43.86
C GLU A 113 2.97 5.50 -42.81
N GLU A 114 2.35 4.33 -43.01
CA GLU A 114 1.43 3.71 -42.05
C GLU A 114 2.12 3.40 -40.72
N LEU A 115 3.32 2.81 -40.76
CA LEU A 115 4.13 2.57 -39.55
C LEU A 115 4.58 3.86 -38.85
N ILE A 116 4.84 4.94 -39.61
CA ILE A 116 5.15 6.25 -39.04
C ILE A 116 3.91 6.81 -38.33
N GLN A 117 2.74 6.71 -38.95
CA GLN A 117 1.48 7.16 -38.35
C GLN A 117 1.17 6.40 -37.05
N GLU A 118 1.29 5.06 -37.04
CA GLU A 118 1.12 4.26 -35.84
C GLU A 118 2.12 4.62 -34.73
N LEU A 119 3.38 4.89 -35.10
CA LEU A 119 4.41 5.33 -34.17
C LEU A 119 4.09 6.72 -33.59
N GLU A 120 3.61 7.64 -34.41
CA GLU A 120 3.21 8.98 -33.98
C GLU A 120 2.00 8.95 -33.06
N GLU A 121 0.99 8.14 -33.36
CA GLU A 121 -0.15 7.90 -32.50
C GLU A 121 0.25 7.26 -31.17
N SER A 122 1.11 6.23 -31.21
CA SER A 122 1.62 5.59 -29.99
C SER A 122 2.42 6.57 -29.13
N LYS A 123 3.25 7.43 -29.75
CA LYS A 123 3.98 8.50 -29.06
C LYS A 123 3.06 9.58 -28.50
N LEU A 124 1.97 9.91 -29.21
CA LEU A 124 0.96 10.84 -28.72
C LEU A 124 0.28 10.27 -27.48
N ARG A 125 -0.20 9.03 -27.55
CA ARG A 125 -0.80 8.32 -26.41
C ARG A 125 0.17 8.24 -25.22
N THR A 126 1.44 7.98 -25.48
CA THR A 126 2.48 7.96 -24.43
C THR A 126 2.66 9.34 -23.78
N ARG A 127 2.61 10.42 -24.57
CA ARG A 127 2.69 11.80 -24.06
C ARG A 127 1.45 12.19 -23.27
N GLU A 128 0.27 11.81 -23.73
CA GLU A 128 -1.00 12.02 -23.02
C GLU A 128 -0.99 11.30 -21.68
N LEU A 129 -0.68 10.00 -21.68
CA LEU A 129 -0.55 9.21 -20.45
C LEU A 129 0.51 9.79 -19.49
N ALA A 130 1.64 10.28 -20.00
CA ALA A 130 2.64 10.94 -19.16
C ALA A 130 2.12 12.25 -18.53
N SER A 131 1.33 13.02 -19.29
CA SER A 131 0.67 14.23 -18.78
C SER A 131 -0.39 13.90 -17.73
N ASP A 132 -1.21 12.88 -17.97
CA ASP A 132 -2.24 12.42 -17.03
C ASP A 132 -1.61 11.90 -15.73
N LEU A 133 -0.53 11.11 -15.86
CA LEU A 133 0.23 10.65 -14.69
C LEU A 133 0.81 11.81 -13.90
N GLN A 134 1.34 12.84 -14.57
CA GLN A 134 1.82 14.04 -13.88
C GLN A 134 0.68 14.76 -13.14
N ALA A 135 -0.48 14.93 -13.78
CA ALA A 135 -1.64 15.55 -13.13
C ALA A 135 -2.11 14.77 -11.90
N LEU A 136 -2.11 13.43 -11.96
CA LEU A 136 -2.42 12.59 -10.80
C LEU A 136 -1.37 12.66 -9.69
N ILE A 137 -0.09 12.84 -10.05
CA ILE A 137 0.97 13.06 -9.06
C ILE A 137 0.74 14.38 -8.35
N ASP A 138 0.42 15.44 -9.09
CA ASP A 138 0.14 16.77 -8.54
C ASP A 138 -1.08 16.73 -7.58
N GLU A 139 -2.19 16.10 -7.99
CA GLU A 139 -3.36 15.90 -7.12
C GLU A 139 -3.01 15.12 -5.85
N LYS A 140 -2.21 14.06 -5.99
CA LYS A 140 -1.76 13.26 -4.85
C LYS A 140 -0.87 14.08 -3.91
N GLU A 141 -0.02 14.97 -4.42
CA GLU A 141 0.76 15.89 -3.60
C GLU A 141 -0.13 16.88 -2.86
N GLU A 142 -1.13 17.46 -3.51
CA GLU A 142 -2.13 18.32 -2.85
C GLU A 142 -2.84 17.59 -1.70
N LEU A 143 -3.34 16.37 -1.95
CA LEU A 143 -3.97 15.54 -0.91
C LEU A 143 -3.03 15.21 0.25
N VAL A 144 -1.75 14.98 -0.03
CA VAL A 144 -0.72 14.76 1.00
C VAL A 144 -0.54 16.02 1.86
N THR A 145 -0.47 17.20 1.25
CA THR A 145 -0.37 18.45 2.01
C THR A 145 -1.62 18.74 2.83
N GLU A 146 -2.81 18.42 2.31
CA GLU A 146 -4.07 18.60 3.01
C GLU A 146 -4.17 17.65 4.23
N ARG A 147 -3.81 16.37 4.03
CA ARG A 147 -3.69 15.40 5.12
C ARG A 147 -2.75 15.90 6.23
N ASP A 148 -1.59 16.42 5.85
CA ASP A 148 -0.60 16.91 6.82
C ASP A 148 -1.11 18.16 7.56
N ALA A 149 -1.83 19.06 6.87
CA ALA A 149 -2.51 20.19 7.50
C ALA A 149 -3.58 19.75 8.51
N TYR A 150 -4.40 18.74 8.17
CA TYR A 150 -5.36 18.17 9.12
C TYR A 150 -4.67 17.49 10.31
N ARG A 151 -3.58 16.75 10.07
CA ARG A 151 -2.80 16.14 11.16
C ARG A 151 -2.28 17.19 12.13
N CYS A 152 -1.70 18.29 11.62
CA CYS A 152 -1.26 19.41 12.44
C CYS A 152 -2.43 20.05 13.21
N LYS A 153 -3.58 20.23 12.57
CA LYS A 153 -4.79 20.76 13.22
C LYS A 153 -5.24 19.87 14.39
N VAL A 154 -5.29 18.55 14.19
CA VAL A 154 -5.63 17.58 15.25
C VAL A 154 -4.61 17.64 16.39
N HIS A 155 -3.30 17.69 16.09
CA HIS A 155 -2.26 17.79 17.11
C HIS A 155 -2.39 19.08 17.93
N ARG A 156 -2.69 20.21 17.27
CA ARG A 156 -2.92 21.48 17.95
C ARG A 156 -4.14 21.42 18.86
N LEU A 157 -5.26 20.89 18.36
CA LEU A 157 -6.48 20.75 19.16
C LEU A 157 -6.28 19.78 20.33
N ASN A 158 -5.59 18.65 20.13
CA ASN A 158 -5.20 17.73 21.20
C ASN A 158 -4.39 18.46 22.30
N HIS A 159 -3.44 19.30 21.89
CA HIS A 159 -2.64 20.10 22.82
C HIS A 159 -3.50 21.12 23.58
N GLU A 160 -4.37 21.86 22.87
CA GLU A 160 -5.30 22.82 23.48
C GLU A 160 -6.23 22.14 24.50
N ILE A 161 -6.79 20.98 24.17
CA ILE A 161 -7.62 20.17 25.09
C ILE A 161 -6.81 19.74 26.32
N SER A 162 -5.59 19.26 26.12
CA SER A 162 -4.71 18.85 27.23
C SER A 162 -4.41 20.03 28.17
N ILE A 163 -4.22 21.24 27.62
CA ILE A 163 -4.04 22.46 28.41
C ILE A 163 -5.33 22.82 29.17
N LEU A 164 -6.48 22.85 28.49
CA LEU A 164 -7.77 23.21 29.08
C LEU A 164 -8.16 22.28 30.24
N LEU A 165 -7.95 20.97 30.05
CA LEU A 165 -8.24 19.96 31.07
C LEU A 165 -7.18 19.87 32.16
N LYS A 166 -6.08 20.66 32.06
CA LYS A 166 -4.90 20.58 32.95
C LYS A 166 -4.44 19.14 33.18
N SER A 167 -4.63 18.28 32.17
CA SER A 167 -4.34 16.86 32.28
C SER A 167 -2.84 16.67 32.16
N LYS A 168 -2.24 15.93 33.10
CA LYS A 168 -0.82 15.50 32.99
C LYS A 168 -0.62 14.48 31.86
N ILE A 169 -1.69 13.90 31.36
CA ILE A 169 -1.70 12.88 30.32
C ILE A 169 -2.15 13.57 29.02
N PRO A 170 -1.35 13.51 27.94
CA PRO A 170 -1.76 14.02 26.64
C PRO A 170 -2.98 13.24 26.18
N MET A 171 -4.10 13.93 26.05
CA MET A 171 -5.39 13.33 25.71
C MET A 171 -5.62 13.50 24.21
N ASP A 172 -5.90 12.40 23.53
CA ASP A 172 -6.18 12.37 22.10
C ASP A 172 -7.68 12.49 21.84
N ILE A 173 -8.07 13.31 20.86
CA ILE A 173 -9.46 13.50 20.43
C ILE A 173 -10.09 12.16 20.05
N ASP A 174 -9.37 11.28 19.36
CA ASP A 174 -9.92 9.97 18.95
C ASP A 174 -10.19 9.07 20.16
N ALA A 175 -9.30 9.09 21.17
CA ALA A 175 -9.52 8.37 22.42
C ALA A 175 -10.76 8.90 23.16
N LEU A 176 -10.94 10.23 23.20
CA LEU A 176 -12.13 10.87 23.77
C LEU A 176 -13.40 10.50 23.01
N ILE A 177 -13.37 10.44 21.68
CA ILE A 177 -14.52 10.04 20.87
C ILE A 177 -14.91 8.60 21.17
N VAL A 178 -13.94 7.68 21.27
CA VAL A 178 -14.20 6.28 21.60
C VAL A 178 -14.75 6.15 23.02
N GLU A 179 -14.19 6.86 23.99
CA GLU A 179 -14.70 6.88 25.35
C GLU A 179 -16.13 7.44 25.41
N ASN A 180 -16.41 8.54 24.71
CA ASN A 180 -17.74 9.13 24.66
C ASN A 180 -18.75 8.16 24.03
N LYS A 181 -18.37 7.48 22.94
CA LYS A 181 -19.20 6.45 22.31
C LYS A 181 -19.47 5.28 23.25
N TYR A 182 -18.44 4.80 23.95
CA TYR A 182 -18.56 3.73 24.94
C TYR A 182 -19.47 4.12 26.11
N LEU A 183 -19.31 5.32 26.65
CA LEU A 183 -20.15 5.85 27.73
C LEU A 183 -21.60 5.99 27.29
N LYS A 184 -21.85 6.45 26.05
CA LYS A 184 -23.19 6.54 25.49
C LYS A 184 -23.85 5.17 25.36
N GLU A 185 -23.14 4.18 24.81
CA GLU A 185 -23.65 2.81 24.71
C GLU A 185 -23.93 2.18 26.09
N ARG A 186 -23.05 2.44 27.07
CA ARG A 186 -23.26 2.00 28.45
C ARG A 186 -24.47 2.68 29.11
N PHE A 187 -24.68 3.96 28.82
CA PHE A 187 -25.86 4.70 29.30
C PHE A 187 -27.14 4.13 28.70
N ASP A 188 -27.17 3.89 27.38
CA ASP A 188 -28.32 3.30 26.68
C ASP A 188 -28.64 1.90 27.21
N GLN A 189 -27.62 1.07 27.48
CA GLN A 189 -27.80 -0.24 28.12
C GLN A 189 -28.43 -0.11 29.51
N SER A 190 -27.93 0.81 30.34
CA SER A 190 -28.50 1.05 31.68
C SER A 190 -29.94 1.55 31.61
N LEU A 191 -30.27 2.35 30.60
CA LEU A 191 -31.63 2.84 30.36
C LEU A 191 -32.56 1.68 29.99
N ALA A 192 -32.13 0.78 29.09
CA ALA A 192 -32.89 -0.41 28.74
C ALA A 192 -33.12 -1.35 29.95
N GLU A 193 -32.11 -1.53 30.81
CA GLU A 193 -32.25 -2.30 32.06
C GLU A 193 -33.24 -1.64 33.04
N LYS A 194 -33.19 -0.31 33.17
CA LYS A 194 -34.15 0.45 33.97
C LYS A 194 -35.58 0.28 33.43
N GLU A 195 -35.78 0.36 32.12
CA GLU A 195 -37.10 0.16 31.51
C GLU A 195 -37.62 -1.26 31.74
N MET A 196 -36.77 -2.28 31.57
CA MET A 196 -37.14 -3.67 31.82
C MET A 196 -37.52 -3.90 33.28
N THR A 197 -36.72 -3.38 34.23
CA THR A 197 -37.03 -3.47 35.66
C THR A 197 -38.29 -2.69 36.04
N GLN A 198 -38.54 -1.53 35.42
CA GLN A 198 -39.76 -0.75 35.62
C GLN A 198 -41.00 -1.47 35.10
N GLN A 199 -40.90 -2.16 33.96
CA GLN A 199 -41.97 -3.02 33.43
C GLN A 199 -42.23 -4.21 34.36
N MET A 200 -41.19 -4.88 34.85
CA MET A 200 -41.33 -5.97 35.83
C MET A 200 -41.96 -5.48 37.14
N LEU A 201 -41.52 -4.33 37.66
CA LEU A 201 -42.07 -3.72 38.87
C LEU A 201 -43.55 -3.37 38.67
N SER A 202 -43.92 -2.86 37.51
CA SER A 202 -45.32 -2.56 37.16
C SER A 202 -46.17 -3.84 37.12
N LYS A 203 -45.65 -4.94 36.58
CA LYS A 203 -46.32 -6.27 36.63
C LYS A 203 -46.51 -6.75 38.07
N TYR A 204 -45.48 -6.67 38.91
CA TYR A 204 -45.58 -7.06 40.32
C TYR A 204 -46.53 -6.16 41.11
N LYS A 205 -46.52 -4.85 40.85
CA LYS A 205 -47.47 -3.90 41.44
C LYS A 205 -48.91 -4.25 41.05
N ALA A 206 -49.16 -4.53 39.78
CA ALA A 206 -50.47 -4.97 39.31
C ALA A 206 -50.92 -6.30 39.96
N MET A 207 -50.02 -7.26 40.19
CA MET A 207 -50.32 -8.49 40.93
C MET A 207 -50.65 -8.21 42.41
N LEU A 208 -49.91 -7.31 43.04
CA LEU A 208 -50.13 -6.94 44.44
C LEU A 208 -51.44 -6.18 44.63
N ASP A 209 -51.77 -5.26 43.73
CA ASP A 209 -53.02 -4.49 43.76
C ASP A 209 -54.24 -5.40 43.50
N LYS A 210 -54.10 -6.42 42.62
CA LYS A 210 -55.11 -7.49 42.47
C LYS A 210 -55.30 -8.31 43.74
N LYS A 211 -54.23 -8.53 44.53
CA LYS A 211 -54.30 -9.19 45.84
C LYS A 211 -54.94 -8.29 46.91
N LYS A 212 -54.77 -6.96 46.82
CA LYS A 212 -55.42 -5.99 47.72
C LYS A 212 -56.91 -5.81 47.43
N MET A 213 -57.33 -5.86 46.17
CA MET A 213 -58.77 -5.81 45.79
C MET A 213 -59.53 -7.11 46.14
N LYS A 214 -58.85 -8.25 46.24
CA LYS A 214 -59.39 -9.51 46.79
C LYS A 214 -59.03 -9.58 48.29
N GLY A 215 -59.72 -8.78 49.10
CA GLY A 215 -59.62 -8.88 50.56
C GLY A 215 -59.86 -10.33 51.01
N THR A 216 -58.99 -10.83 51.88
CA THR A 216 -58.99 -12.17 52.48
C THR A 216 -58.40 -13.28 51.61
N VAL A 217 -57.28 -13.82 52.09
CA VAL A 217 -56.64 -15.05 51.60
C VAL A 217 -57.62 -16.22 51.73
N LYS A 218 -58.36 -16.51 50.66
CA LYS A 218 -58.92 -17.84 50.42
C LYS A 218 -58.08 -18.51 49.34
N LEU A 219 -57.17 -19.37 49.79
CA LEU A 219 -56.52 -20.39 48.95
C LEU A 219 -57.64 -21.35 48.51
N GLY A 220 -57.97 -21.34 47.22
CA GLY A 220 -59.06 -22.16 46.67
C GLY A 220 -60.19 -21.31 46.12
N ALA A 221 -59.96 -20.70 44.97
CA ALA A 221 -61.00 -20.34 44.00
C ALA A 221 -60.32 -19.85 42.72
N ASN A 222 -60.17 -20.79 41.79
CA ASN A 222 -60.30 -20.64 40.35
C ASN A 222 -59.85 -19.28 39.79
N ASN A 223 -58.62 -19.19 39.28
CA ASN A 223 -58.23 -18.22 38.27
C ASN A 223 -57.07 -18.80 37.46
N THR A 224 -57.35 -19.10 36.20
CA THR A 224 -56.50 -19.69 35.15
C THR A 224 -55.42 -18.73 34.62
N CYS A 225 -54.69 -18.01 35.48
CA CYS A 225 -53.65 -17.08 35.02
C CYS A 225 -52.36 -17.27 35.82
N GLY A 226 -51.34 -17.78 35.13
CA GLY A 226 -50.02 -18.18 35.62
C GLY A 226 -49.34 -17.11 36.47
N GLY A 227 -49.21 -17.42 37.76
CA GLY A 227 -48.54 -16.57 38.73
C GLY A 227 -48.49 -17.17 40.13
N LEU A 228 -48.48 -18.50 40.25
CA LEU A 228 -48.24 -19.16 41.52
C LEU A 228 -46.73 -19.36 41.67
N VAL A 229 -46.05 -18.39 42.29
CA VAL A 229 -44.66 -18.58 42.71
C VAL A 229 -44.67 -19.52 43.93
N VAL A 230 -44.71 -20.82 43.67
CA VAL A 230 -44.57 -21.86 44.70
C VAL A 230 -43.09 -22.04 44.99
N THR A 231 -42.68 -21.83 46.23
CA THR A 231 -41.29 -22.09 46.64
C THR A 231 -41.01 -23.60 46.65
N HIS A 232 -39.77 -24.01 46.37
CA HIS A 232 -39.38 -25.43 46.28
C HIS A 232 -39.79 -26.24 47.52
N LYS A 233 -39.68 -25.65 48.73
CA LYS A 233 -40.12 -26.27 49.99
C LYS A 233 -41.64 -26.49 50.06
N GLN A 234 -42.44 -25.59 49.48
CA GLN A 234 -43.90 -25.71 49.45
C GLN A 234 -44.35 -26.79 48.45
N VAL A 235 -43.65 -26.94 47.32
CA VAL A 235 -43.87 -28.06 46.38
C VAL A 235 -43.55 -29.40 47.05
N GLN A 236 -42.42 -29.47 47.74
CA GLN A 236 -42.00 -30.68 48.46
C GLN A 236 -43.03 -31.08 49.53
N GLN A 237 -43.50 -30.13 50.35
CA GLN A 237 -44.50 -30.38 51.38
C GLN A 237 -45.89 -30.77 50.83
N LEU A 238 -46.24 -30.36 49.60
CA LEU A 238 -47.48 -30.77 48.93
C LEU A 238 -47.39 -32.20 48.38
N LEU A 239 -46.20 -32.63 47.96
CA LEU A 239 -45.94 -33.98 47.43
C LEU A 239 -45.71 -35.01 48.56
N GLU A 240 -45.15 -34.60 49.70
CA GLU A 240 -44.88 -35.45 50.86
C GLU A 240 -46.10 -35.68 51.78
N LYS A 241 -47.14 -34.82 51.72
CA LYS A 241 -48.33 -35.01 52.56
C LYS A 241 -49.20 -36.14 52.03
N ASP A 242 -49.46 -37.11 52.91
CA ASP A 242 -50.12 -38.39 52.64
C ASP A 242 -51.36 -38.31 51.74
N PHE A 243 -51.45 -39.33 50.87
CA PHE A 243 -52.50 -39.62 49.87
C PHE A 243 -53.95 -39.51 50.37
N SER A 244 -54.14 -39.49 51.68
CA SER A 244 -55.43 -39.35 52.38
C SER A 244 -56.09 -37.96 52.18
N PHE A 245 -55.31 -36.90 51.94
CA PHE A 245 -55.85 -35.55 51.69
C PHE A 245 -56.52 -35.44 50.31
N TRP A 246 -55.95 -36.09 49.29
CA TRP A 246 -56.49 -36.10 47.92
C TRP A 246 -57.79 -36.91 47.77
N LYS A 247 -58.11 -37.75 48.76
CA LYS A 247 -59.34 -38.56 48.77
C LYS A 247 -60.55 -37.80 49.32
N THR A 248 -60.34 -36.70 50.04
CA THR A 248 -61.40 -35.94 50.75
C THR A 248 -61.76 -34.61 50.09
N GLN A 249 -60.89 -34.04 49.24
CA GLN A 249 -61.24 -32.90 48.39
C GLN A 249 -61.74 -33.37 47.02
N ASN A 250 -62.72 -32.64 46.46
CA ASN A 250 -63.24 -32.86 45.11
C ASN A 250 -62.10 -33.14 44.12
N LEU A 251 -62.12 -34.33 43.51
CA LEU A 251 -61.11 -34.82 42.57
C LEU A 251 -60.75 -33.78 41.49
N GLU A 252 -61.72 -32.95 41.09
CA GLU A 252 -61.57 -31.89 40.10
C GLU A 252 -60.70 -30.70 40.57
N LEU A 253 -60.78 -30.33 41.86
CA LEU A 253 -59.91 -29.30 42.45
C LEU A 253 -58.48 -29.81 42.60
N ALA A 254 -58.32 -31.06 43.03
CA ALA A 254 -57.04 -31.74 43.10
C ALA A 254 -56.35 -31.84 41.74
N MET A 255 -57.12 -32.17 40.69
CA MET A 255 -56.63 -32.17 39.32
C MET A 255 -56.29 -30.76 38.81
N GLY A 256 -57.01 -29.73 39.25
CA GLY A 256 -56.70 -28.32 38.96
C GLY A 256 -55.36 -27.89 39.57
N ASP A 257 -55.12 -28.24 40.83
CA ASP A 257 -53.88 -27.94 41.54
C ASP A 257 -52.68 -28.70 40.96
N LEU A 258 -52.85 -29.97 40.59
CA LEU A 258 -51.81 -30.75 39.92
C LEU A 258 -51.48 -30.19 38.53
N ARG A 259 -52.49 -29.78 37.75
CA ARG A 259 -52.28 -29.12 36.45
C ARG A 259 -51.53 -27.79 36.64
N SER A 260 -51.93 -26.98 37.61
CA SER A 260 -51.25 -25.72 37.95
C SER A 260 -49.78 -25.96 38.35
N LEU A 261 -49.51 -26.97 39.19
CA LEU A 261 -48.15 -27.34 39.57
C LEU A 261 -47.33 -27.82 38.36
N SER A 262 -47.92 -28.66 37.50
CA SER A 262 -47.23 -29.15 36.29
C SER A 262 -46.88 -28.01 35.33
N LEU A 263 -47.76 -27.01 35.18
CA LEU A 263 -47.51 -25.82 34.38
C LEU A 263 -46.42 -24.94 35.00
N ALA A 264 -46.45 -24.70 36.31
CA ALA A 264 -45.43 -23.94 37.01
C ALA A 264 -44.04 -24.62 36.95
N LEU A 265 -43.99 -25.95 37.02
CA LEU A 265 -42.76 -26.71 36.84
C LEU A 265 -42.25 -26.64 35.39
N LEU A 266 -43.15 -26.70 34.40
CA LEU A 266 -42.81 -26.55 32.99
C LEU A 266 -42.25 -25.15 32.70
N GLU A 267 -42.90 -24.10 33.21
CA GLU A 267 -42.44 -22.71 33.11
C GLU A 267 -41.07 -22.52 33.77
N SER A 268 -40.86 -23.09 34.97
CA SER A 268 -39.56 -23.03 35.67
C SER A 268 -38.45 -23.76 34.90
N LEU A 269 -38.78 -24.89 34.25
CA LEU A 269 -37.85 -25.61 33.38
C LEU A 269 -37.52 -24.81 32.12
N GLN A 270 -38.51 -24.17 31.52
CA GLN A 270 -38.35 -23.31 30.37
C GLN A 270 -37.45 -22.11 30.69
N ASP A 271 -37.67 -21.43 31.82
CA ASP A 271 -36.84 -20.31 32.26
C ASP A 271 -35.39 -20.72 32.52
N LYS A 272 -35.15 -21.87 33.17
CA LYS A 272 -33.79 -22.42 33.33
C LYS A 272 -33.14 -22.74 31.99
N THR A 273 -33.92 -23.26 31.04
CA THR A 273 -33.43 -23.57 29.69
C THR A 273 -33.07 -22.30 28.94
N LEU A 274 -33.88 -21.24 29.04
CA LEU A 274 -33.59 -19.92 28.49
C LEU A 274 -32.36 -19.29 29.15
N ALA A 275 -32.23 -19.36 30.47
CA ALA A 275 -31.06 -18.86 31.19
C ALA A 275 -29.77 -19.59 30.75
N LEU A 276 -29.81 -20.91 30.60
CA LEU A 276 -28.69 -21.68 30.05
C LEU A 276 -28.37 -21.28 28.60
N LEU A 277 -29.39 -21.01 27.79
CA LEU A 277 -29.22 -20.55 26.41
C LEU A 277 -28.57 -19.16 26.36
N HIS A 278 -28.97 -18.22 27.22
CA HIS A 278 -28.32 -16.93 27.36
C HIS A 278 -26.87 -17.08 27.83
N LEU A 279 -26.60 -17.90 28.86
CA LEU A 279 -25.24 -18.18 29.31
C LEU A 279 -24.36 -18.78 28.20
N ARG A 280 -24.89 -19.73 27.41
CA ARG A 280 -24.19 -20.29 26.24
C ARG A 280 -23.91 -19.22 25.18
N LYS A 281 -24.87 -18.35 24.89
CA LYS A 281 -24.67 -17.23 23.94
C LYS A 281 -23.61 -16.25 24.44
N THR A 282 -23.65 -15.87 25.72
CA THR A 282 -22.64 -14.99 26.31
C THR A 282 -21.26 -15.63 26.29
N ASN A 283 -21.14 -16.90 26.66
CA ASN A 283 -19.87 -17.64 26.58
C ASN A 283 -19.38 -17.76 25.14
N LYS A 284 -20.27 -17.90 24.15
CA LYS A 284 -19.91 -17.87 22.73
C LYS A 284 -19.34 -16.49 22.34
N ILE A 285 -20.01 -15.40 22.70
CA ILE A 285 -19.53 -14.03 22.41
C ILE A 285 -18.17 -13.78 23.08
N LEU A 286 -17.99 -14.24 24.33
CA LEU A 286 -16.71 -14.15 25.02
C LEU A 286 -15.63 -14.97 24.32
N ALA A 287 -15.93 -16.19 23.89
CA ALA A 287 -15.00 -17.01 23.12
C ALA A 287 -14.64 -16.36 21.77
N ASP A 288 -15.62 -15.81 21.05
CA ASP A 288 -15.38 -15.09 19.79
C ASP A 288 -14.50 -13.85 20.02
N ARG A 289 -14.71 -13.12 21.12
CA ARG A 289 -13.89 -11.96 21.49
C ARG A 289 -12.50 -12.34 21.96
N VAL A 290 -12.34 -13.44 22.69
CA VAL A 290 -11.04 -14.00 23.06
C VAL A 290 -10.30 -14.43 21.80
N ASN A 291 -10.93 -15.13 20.87
CA ASN A 291 -10.34 -15.50 19.58
C ASN A 291 -9.94 -14.25 18.76
N ALA A 292 -10.77 -13.20 18.75
CA ALA A 292 -10.42 -11.93 18.10
C ALA A 292 -9.21 -11.28 18.77
N LEU A 293 -9.14 -11.28 20.11
CA LEU A 293 -7.99 -10.75 20.85
C LEU A 293 -6.74 -11.62 20.67
N GLU A 294 -6.86 -12.93 20.60
CA GLU A 294 -5.75 -13.86 20.34
C GLU A 294 -5.23 -13.74 18.91
N THR A 295 -6.11 -13.52 17.93
CA THR A 295 -5.70 -13.25 16.54
C THR A 295 -5.04 -11.88 16.41
N GLU A 296 -5.58 -10.85 17.07
CA GLU A 296 -4.93 -9.54 17.16
C GLU A 296 -3.59 -9.61 17.91
N LEU A 297 -3.51 -10.39 19.00
CA LEU A 297 -2.27 -10.63 19.73
C LEU A 297 -1.28 -11.44 18.90
N SER A 298 -1.72 -12.44 18.13
CA SER A 298 -0.85 -13.22 17.24
C SER A 298 -0.28 -12.34 16.12
N LYS A 299 -1.10 -11.45 15.54
CA LYS A 299 -0.63 -10.42 14.60
C LYS A 299 0.35 -9.44 15.26
N ARG A 300 0.03 -8.96 16.47
CA ARG A 300 0.87 -8.02 17.26
C ARG A 300 2.05 -8.65 17.99
N SER A 301 2.11 -9.98 18.11
CA SER A 301 3.20 -10.72 18.75
C SER A 301 4.52 -10.58 17.98
N SER A 302 4.46 -10.07 16.75
CA SER A 302 5.63 -9.72 15.94
C SER A 302 6.06 -8.25 16.05
N VAL A 303 5.31 -7.42 16.79
CA VAL A 303 5.47 -5.95 16.78
C VAL A 303 5.61 -5.40 18.19
N PHE A 304 6.81 -4.95 18.54
CA PHE A 304 7.08 -4.27 19.81
C PHE A 304 6.27 -2.95 19.89
N PRO A 305 5.88 -2.47 21.10
CA PRO A 305 5.16 -1.20 21.26
C PRO A 305 5.86 0.01 20.61
N SER A 306 7.18 -0.05 20.44
CA SER A 306 7.98 0.94 19.72
C SER A 306 7.79 0.91 18.19
N GLN A 307 7.44 -0.23 17.60
CA GLN A 307 7.14 -0.34 16.16
C GLN A 307 5.75 0.19 15.80
N ILE A 308 4.78 0.14 16.71
CA ILE A 308 3.43 0.73 16.51
C ILE A 308 3.52 2.26 16.35
N LEU A 309 4.41 2.90 17.12
CA LEU A 309 4.67 4.34 16.97
C LEU A 309 5.44 4.68 15.68
N LEU A 310 6.09 3.69 15.06
CA LEU A 310 6.87 3.83 13.82
C LEU A 310 6.17 3.32 12.57
N GLU A 311 4.97 2.76 12.68
CA GLU A 311 4.20 2.16 11.57
C GLU A 311 3.71 3.21 10.56
N GLY A 312 3.76 4.50 10.92
CA GLY A 312 3.59 5.64 10.00
C GLY A 312 4.87 6.43 9.71
N HIS A 313 6.03 5.99 10.24
CA HIS A 313 7.32 6.68 10.13
C HIS A 313 8.41 5.84 9.43
N SER A 314 8.07 4.65 8.91
CA SER A 314 9.03 3.81 8.21
C SER A 314 9.02 4.10 6.70
N ASN A 315 9.96 4.93 6.22
CA ASN A 315 10.26 5.10 4.79
C ASN A 315 10.43 3.75 4.07
N SER A 316 10.83 2.69 4.79
CA SER A 316 11.09 1.38 4.20
C SER A 316 9.85 0.64 3.66
N GLN A 317 8.62 0.93 4.09
CA GLN A 317 7.44 0.25 3.54
C GLN A 317 6.99 0.88 2.22
N MET A 318 7.11 2.21 2.11
CA MET A 318 6.98 2.91 0.83
C MET A 318 8.12 2.54 -0.11
N ASP A 319 9.36 2.45 0.38
CA ASP A 319 10.51 2.03 -0.43
C ASP A 319 10.42 0.56 -0.86
N LYS A 320 9.83 -0.34 -0.07
CA LYS A 320 9.60 -1.73 -0.49
C LYS A 320 8.54 -1.83 -1.58
N ASN A 321 7.45 -1.06 -1.47
CA ASN A 321 6.44 -0.97 -2.54
C ASN A 321 6.99 -0.28 -3.79
N LEU A 322 7.73 0.83 -3.65
CA LEU A 322 8.42 1.47 -4.78
C LEU A 322 9.47 0.55 -5.40
N ASN A 323 10.25 -0.19 -4.61
CA ASN A 323 11.25 -1.12 -5.14
C ASN A 323 10.60 -2.31 -5.85
N ASN A 324 9.45 -2.79 -5.39
CA ASN A 324 8.68 -3.83 -6.07
C ASN A 324 8.08 -3.33 -7.39
N ILE A 325 7.49 -2.12 -7.38
CA ILE A 325 6.97 -1.47 -8.58
C ILE A 325 8.12 -1.20 -9.58
N VAL A 326 9.27 -0.70 -9.13
CA VAL A 326 10.47 -0.49 -9.96
C VAL A 326 11.03 -1.82 -10.48
N LYS A 327 10.88 -2.93 -9.75
CA LYS A 327 11.24 -4.27 -10.21
C LYS A 327 10.32 -4.76 -11.32
N GLU A 328 9.00 -4.64 -11.15
CA GLU A 328 8.01 -4.96 -12.19
C GLU A 328 8.23 -4.10 -13.45
N TYR A 329 8.50 -2.81 -13.30
CA TYR A 329 8.83 -1.94 -14.44
C TYR A 329 10.17 -2.30 -15.11
N LYS A 330 11.18 -2.77 -14.36
CA LYS A 330 12.45 -3.24 -14.91
C LYS A 330 12.34 -4.59 -15.60
N GLU A 331 11.58 -5.52 -15.04
CA GLU A 331 11.30 -6.83 -15.65
C GLU A 331 10.52 -6.65 -16.95
N ASN A 332 9.57 -5.70 -17.00
CA ASN A 332 8.85 -5.33 -18.23
C ASN A 332 9.70 -4.60 -19.28
N MET A 333 10.73 -3.84 -18.86
CA MET A 333 11.69 -3.17 -19.77
C MET A 333 12.80 -4.11 -20.27
N GLN A 334 13.11 -5.20 -19.55
CA GLN A 334 14.07 -6.21 -19.98
C GLN A 334 13.47 -7.24 -20.94
N ALA A 335 12.14 -7.46 -20.88
CA ALA A 335 11.44 -8.30 -21.85
C ALA A 335 11.40 -7.71 -23.28
N THR A 336 11.62 -6.39 -23.45
CA THR A 336 11.55 -5.71 -24.75
C THR A 336 12.91 -5.36 -25.37
N ASN A 337 14.02 -5.66 -24.70
CA ASN A 337 15.37 -5.43 -25.22
C ASN A 337 16.18 -6.73 -25.26
N LYS A 338 15.84 -7.62 -26.19
CA LYS A 338 16.80 -8.58 -26.75
C LYS A 338 17.49 -7.92 -27.94
N PRO A 339 18.81 -7.65 -27.89
CA PRO A 339 19.57 -7.29 -29.08
C PRO A 339 19.73 -8.50 -30.00
N GLU A 340 19.71 -8.22 -31.30
CA GLU A 340 19.82 -9.14 -32.43
C GLU A 340 21.06 -10.06 -32.33
N GLU A 341 20.87 -11.32 -32.76
CA GLU A 341 21.87 -12.38 -32.79
C GLU A 341 22.90 -12.19 -33.91
N GLU A 342 24.19 -12.30 -33.57
CA GLU A 342 25.28 -12.65 -34.48
C GLU A 342 25.61 -14.15 -34.28
N TYR A 343 25.67 -14.91 -35.38
CA TYR A 343 26.03 -16.32 -35.42
C TYR A 343 27.53 -16.53 -35.23
N THR A 344 27.94 -17.57 -34.48
CA THR A 344 29.05 -18.48 -34.86
C THR A 344 29.11 -19.71 -33.95
N GLU A 345 29.69 -20.76 -34.51
CA GLU A 345 29.66 -22.18 -34.18
C GLU A 345 30.48 -22.59 -32.94
N GLU A 346 30.05 -23.63 -32.21
CA GLU A 346 30.67 -24.97 -32.14
C GLU A 346 30.20 -25.73 -30.88
N GLY A 347 30.26 -27.07 -30.95
CA GLY A 347 29.45 -28.00 -30.17
C GLY A 347 29.91 -28.32 -28.75
N GLY A 348 28.96 -28.87 -27.98
CA GLY A 348 29.17 -29.43 -26.65
C GLY A 348 27.87 -30.03 -26.10
N ILE A 349 27.86 -31.35 -25.91
CA ILE A 349 26.70 -32.16 -25.49
C ILE A 349 26.49 -32.05 -23.96
N VAL A 350 25.24 -32.29 -23.51
CA VAL A 350 24.79 -32.72 -22.15
C VAL A 350 24.34 -31.53 -21.25
N GLN A 351 23.16 -31.42 -20.62
CA GLN A 351 22.03 -32.29 -20.24
C GLN A 351 20.78 -31.40 -19.96
N VAL A 352 19.57 -31.90 -20.26
CA VAL A 352 18.28 -31.31 -19.86
C VAL A 352 18.00 -31.60 -18.38
N PRO A 353 17.29 -30.72 -17.66
CA PRO A 353 16.06 -31.19 -17.01
C PRO A 353 14.86 -30.29 -17.29
N ASP A 354 13.73 -30.97 -17.42
CA ASP A 354 12.41 -30.49 -17.83
C ASP A 354 11.84 -29.39 -16.93
N ASN A 355 11.19 -28.41 -17.57
CA ASN A 355 9.99 -27.79 -17.02
C ASN A 355 9.10 -27.41 -18.20
N ASP A 356 7.98 -28.12 -18.30
CA ASP A 356 6.91 -27.88 -19.26
C ASP A 356 6.31 -26.50 -19.05
N GLU A 357 6.76 -25.53 -19.83
CA GLU A 357 6.14 -24.21 -19.95
C GLU A 357 4.92 -24.36 -20.87
N ALA A 358 3.85 -24.93 -20.32
CA ALA A 358 2.56 -24.98 -20.98
C ALA A 358 2.11 -23.54 -21.25
N LEU A 359 2.05 -23.17 -22.54
CA LEU A 359 1.54 -21.87 -22.96
C LEU A 359 0.14 -21.65 -22.38
N PRO A 360 -0.18 -20.43 -21.90
CA PRO A 360 -1.51 -20.08 -21.43
C PRO A 360 -2.61 -20.55 -22.40
N PRO A 361 -3.73 -21.11 -21.91
CA PRO A 361 -4.71 -21.82 -22.74
C PRO A 361 -5.28 -20.97 -23.88
N TYR A 362 -5.35 -19.64 -23.70
CA TYR A 362 -5.74 -18.70 -24.74
C TYR A 362 -4.76 -18.65 -25.92
N LEU A 363 -3.45 -18.70 -25.66
CA LEU A 363 -2.41 -18.71 -26.69
C LEU A 363 -2.36 -20.07 -27.41
N GLN A 364 -2.63 -21.16 -26.69
CA GLN A 364 -2.70 -22.50 -27.27
C GLN A 364 -3.87 -22.64 -28.25
N GLU A 365 -5.02 -22.04 -27.93
CA GLU A 365 -6.20 -21.95 -28.81
C GLU A 365 -5.92 -21.08 -30.04
N LEU A 366 -5.19 -19.97 -29.87
CA LEU A 366 -4.83 -19.08 -30.96
C LEU A 366 -3.85 -19.74 -31.94
N VAL A 367 -2.85 -20.46 -31.42
CA VAL A 367 -1.90 -21.23 -32.23
C VAL A 367 -2.60 -22.38 -32.95
N ARG A 368 -3.54 -23.07 -32.31
CA ARG A 368 -4.35 -24.11 -32.96
C ARG A 368 -5.16 -23.56 -34.13
N LYS A 369 -5.82 -22.40 -33.95
CA LYS A 369 -6.56 -21.74 -35.03
C LYS A 369 -5.67 -21.27 -36.17
N ALA A 370 -4.50 -20.69 -35.86
CA ALA A 370 -3.54 -20.26 -36.87
C ALA A 370 -3.00 -21.46 -37.68
N MET A 371 -2.76 -22.60 -37.04
CA MET A 371 -2.34 -23.83 -37.71
C MET A 371 -3.45 -24.41 -38.60
N GLU A 372 -4.71 -24.39 -38.15
CA GLU A 372 -5.86 -24.78 -38.97
C GLU A 372 -5.99 -23.89 -40.22
N GLU A 373 -5.83 -22.57 -40.09
CA GLU A 373 -5.85 -21.62 -41.22
C GLU A 373 -4.71 -21.84 -42.22
N ILE A 374 -3.50 -22.15 -41.74
CA ILE A 374 -2.36 -22.47 -42.61
C ILE A 374 -2.61 -23.76 -43.40
N THR A 375 -3.18 -24.79 -42.76
CA THR A 375 -3.50 -26.05 -43.45
C THR A 375 -4.60 -25.89 -44.51
N LEU A 376 -5.60 -25.04 -44.24
CA LEU A 376 -6.66 -24.70 -45.20
C LEU A 376 -6.12 -23.89 -46.39
N ASN A 377 -5.18 -22.97 -46.16
CA ASN A 377 -4.54 -22.21 -47.24
C ASN A 377 -3.54 -23.03 -48.06
N SER A 378 -2.89 -24.05 -47.48
CA SER A 378 -2.00 -24.95 -48.23
C SER A 378 -2.73 -25.96 -49.12
N GLY A 379 -4.02 -26.20 -48.90
CA GLY A 379 -4.84 -27.13 -49.70
C GLY A 379 -5.56 -26.49 -50.90
N ALA A 380 -5.38 -25.19 -51.13
CA ALA A 380 -6.02 -24.45 -52.23
C ALA A 380 -5.11 -24.24 -53.46
N CYS A 381 -3.93 -24.85 -53.47
CA CYS A 381 -2.99 -24.87 -54.59
C CYS A 381 -2.51 -26.31 -54.84
N ASP A 382 -3.43 -27.18 -55.24
CA ASP A 382 -3.16 -28.36 -56.07
C ASP A 382 -4.30 -28.54 -57.08
#